data_AF-A0AAX3P7T8-F1
#
_entry.id   AF-A0AAX3P7T8-F1
#
_cell.length_a   1.000
_cell.length_b   1.000
_cell.length_c   1.000
_cell.angle_alpha   90.00
_cell.angle_beta   90.00
_cell.angle_gamma   90.00
#
_symmetry.space_group_name_H-M   'P 1'
#
loop_
_entity.id
_entity.type
_entity.pdbx_description
1 polymer ?
#
loop_
_entity_poly.entity_id
_entity_poly.type
_entity_poly.pdbx_seq_one_letter_code
_entity_poly.pdbx_strand_id
1 'polypeptide(L)'
;MNNHHQGASAKTISREEYRRLDNRVTCILQQRWPANEINQWVGLLKGKQQSVACAILRRRHPRPALLDLPAVAPEVPAPYQARANRPTVPVLTTDGRSVGRRHIVDGLTPVAIDQSGTIRCAVTGRTLFIALGSHIDQANPGAADKLNPTYQPALHQVVADHRQIEAGE
;
A
#
# COMPACT_ATOMS: atom_id res chain seq x y z
N MET A 1 4.61 8.16 40.75
CA MET A 1 3.65 9.16 40.25
C MET A 1 4.08 9.61 38.86
N ASN A 2 3.34 9.22 37.82
CA ASN A 2 2.82 10.10 36.75
C ASN A 2 2.60 9.36 35.43
N ASN A 3 1.32 9.04 35.21
CA ASN A 3 0.54 9.28 34.00
C ASN A 3 0.99 8.65 32.68
N HIS A 4 0.70 7.35 32.52
CA HIS A 4 0.31 6.84 31.20
C HIS A 4 -1.18 7.14 30.99
N HIS A 5 -1.42 8.17 30.19
CA HIS A 5 -2.74 8.53 29.70
C HIS A 5 -3.37 7.35 28.95
N GLN A 6 -4.42 6.77 29.56
CA GLN A 6 -5.53 6.20 28.80
C GLN A 6 -6.08 7.30 27.89
N GLY A 7 -5.93 7.13 26.58
CA GLY A 7 -6.41 8.06 25.56
C GLY A 7 -7.04 7.31 24.39
N ALA A 8 -8.34 7.03 24.51
CA ALA A 8 -9.29 6.73 23.44
C ALA A 8 -8.94 5.59 22.46
N SER A 9 -9.19 4.34 22.88
CA SER A 9 -9.45 3.22 21.95
C SER A 9 -10.76 3.49 21.19
N ALA A 10 -10.69 4.26 20.12
CA ALA A 10 -11.73 4.28 19.11
C ALA A 10 -11.75 2.89 18.47
N LYS A 11 -12.66 2.02 18.93
CA LYS A 11 -12.89 0.64 18.47
C LYS A 11 -12.99 0.59 16.95
N THR A 12 -11.87 0.46 16.26
CA THR A 12 -11.78 0.42 14.79
C THR A 12 -11.64 -1.06 14.42
N ILE A 13 -12.40 -1.54 13.43
CA ILE A 13 -12.27 -2.94 12.99
C ILE A 13 -10.84 -3.18 12.55
N SER A 14 -10.24 -4.29 13.01
CA SER A 14 -8.87 -4.63 12.62
C SER A 14 -8.77 -4.91 11.11
N ARG A 15 -7.57 -4.75 10.55
CA ARG A 15 -7.33 -4.95 9.11
C ARG A 15 -7.70 -6.37 8.67
N GLU A 16 -7.40 -7.35 9.50
CA GLU A 16 -7.68 -8.76 9.29
C GLU A 16 -9.19 -9.04 9.28
N GLU A 17 -9.94 -8.42 10.19
CA GLU A 17 -11.41 -8.54 10.23
C GLU A 17 -12.06 -7.89 9.00
N TYR A 18 -11.57 -6.72 8.57
CA TYR A 18 -12.01 -6.12 7.32
C TYR A 18 -11.77 -7.06 6.13
N ARG A 19 -10.56 -7.65 6.04
CA ARG A 19 -10.22 -8.58 4.94
C ARG A 19 -11.11 -9.83 4.95
N ARG A 20 -11.43 -10.37 6.13
CA ARG A 20 -12.37 -11.50 6.27
C ARG A 20 -13.77 -11.15 5.79
N LEU A 21 -14.28 -9.97 6.16
CA LEU A 21 -15.58 -9.48 5.69
C LEU A 21 -15.59 -9.23 4.18
N ASP A 22 -14.56 -8.59 3.64
CA ASP A 22 -14.43 -8.31 2.19
C ASP A 22 -14.38 -9.60 1.36
N ASN A 23 -13.60 -10.58 1.80
CA ASN A 23 -13.54 -11.89 1.17
C ASN A 23 -14.89 -12.60 1.23
N ARG A 24 -15.59 -12.55 2.38
CA ARG A 24 -16.89 -13.19 2.53
C ARG A 24 -17.94 -12.55 1.63
N VAL A 25 -18.00 -11.21 1.58
CA VAL A 25 -18.89 -10.49 0.67
C VAL A 25 -18.57 -10.84 -0.78
N THR A 26 -17.30 -10.95 -1.13
CA THR A 26 -16.88 -11.36 -2.48
C THR A 26 -17.42 -12.75 -2.82
N CYS A 27 -17.31 -13.73 -1.93
CA CYS A 27 -17.89 -15.06 -2.13
C CYS A 27 -19.42 -15.02 -2.28
N ILE A 28 -20.13 -14.26 -1.45
CA ILE A 28 -21.59 -14.11 -1.50
C ILE A 28 -22.04 -13.56 -2.87
N LEU A 29 -21.35 -12.54 -3.37
CA LEU A 29 -21.64 -11.93 -4.67
C LEU A 29 -21.33 -12.88 -5.83
N GLN A 30 -20.22 -13.62 -5.77
CA GLN A 30 -19.87 -14.62 -6.78
C GLN A 30 -20.86 -15.78 -6.82
N GLN A 31 -21.33 -16.22 -5.66
CA GLN A 31 -22.33 -17.28 -5.52
C GLN A 31 -23.76 -16.79 -5.81
N ARG A 32 -23.96 -15.50 -6.11
CA ARG A 32 -25.25 -14.89 -6.44
C ARG A 32 -26.34 -15.20 -5.41
N TRP A 33 -26.00 -15.06 -4.13
CA TRP A 33 -26.96 -15.29 -3.06
C TRP A 33 -28.22 -14.42 -3.26
N PRO A 34 -29.42 -14.95 -2.98
CA PRO A 34 -30.65 -14.18 -3.03
C PRO A 34 -30.67 -13.13 -1.91
N ALA A 35 -31.43 -12.05 -2.11
CA ALA A 35 -31.44 -10.88 -1.22
C ALA A 35 -31.82 -11.23 0.24
N ASN A 36 -32.72 -12.19 0.43
CA ASN A 36 -33.12 -12.68 1.76
C ASN A 36 -31.94 -13.34 2.51
N GLU A 37 -31.13 -14.16 1.84
CA GLU A 37 -29.96 -14.80 2.45
C GLU A 37 -28.85 -13.79 2.75
N ILE A 38 -28.67 -12.79 1.87
CA ILE A 38 -27.75 -11.68 2.12
C ILE A 38 -28.19 -10.90 3.37
N ASN A 39 -29.48 -10.58 3.49
CA ASN A 39 -30.02 -9.87 4.65
C ASN A 39 -29.91 -10.68 5.94
N GLN A 40 -30.17 -11.99 5.89
CA GLN A 40 -29.99 -12.88 7.03
C GLN A 40 -28.52 -12.91 7.48
N TRP A 41 -27.57 -13.07 6.55
CA TRP A 41 -26.15 -13.04 6.88
C TRP A 41 -25.73 -11.71 7.50
N VAL A 42 -26.18 -10.58 6.95
CA VAL A 42 -25.95 -9.25 7.53
C VAL A 42 -26.57 -9.13 8.93
N GLY A 43 -27.73 -9.75 9.16
CA GLY A 43 -28.40 -9.80 10.46
C GLY A 43 -27.62 -10.58 11.53
N LEU A 44 -26.79 -11.56 11.12
CA LEU A 44 -25.91 -12.29 12.03
C LEU A 44 -24.68 -11.48 12.47
N LEU A 45 -24.32 -10.42 11.73
CA LEU A 45 -23.20 -9.55 12.07
C LEU A 45 -23.62 -8.54 13.14
N LYS A 46 -22.70 -8.21 14.06
CA LYS A 46 -22.96 -7.28 15.16
C LYS A 46 -22.14 -5.99 15.05
N GLY A 47 -22.77 -4.87 15.43
CA GLY A 47 -22.11 -3.58 15.57
C GLY A 47 -21.37 -3.14 14.30
N LYS A 48 -20.09 -2.74 14.44
CA LYS A 48 -19.32 -2.20 13.32
C LYS A 48 -19.13 -3.18 12.17
N GLN A 49 -19.08 -4.50 12.44
CA GLN A 49 -18.90 -5.52 11.38
C GLN A 49 -20.09 -5.52 10.43
N GLN A 50 -21.31 -5.37 10.97
CA GLN A 50 -22.52 -5.20 10.19
C GLN A 50 -22.44 -3.93 9.33
N SER A 51 -22.03 -2.81 9.90
CA SER A 51 -21.91 -1.55 9.17
C SER A 51 -20.91 -1.62 8.02
N VAL A 52 -19.76 -2.27 8.24
CA VAL A 52 -18.74 -2.48 7.20
C VAL A 52 -19.23 -3.43 6.12
N ALA A 53 -19.86 -4.56 6.47
CA ALA A 53 -20.43 -5.48 5.50
C ALA A 53 -21.51 -4.81 4.63
N CYS A 54 -22.42 -4.04 5.24
CA CYS A 54 -23.41 -3.24 4.54
C CYS A 54 -22.76 -2.24 3.57
N ALA A 55 -21.69 -1.56 3.98
CA ALA A 55 -20.98 -0.61 3.13
C ALA A 55 -20.31 -1.29 1.92
N ILE A 56 -19.68 -2.46 2.12
CA ILE A 56 -19.07 -3.24 1.02
C ILE A 56 -20.16 -3.75 0.06
N LEU A 57 -21.26 -4.29 0.58
CA LEU A 57 -22.40 -4.76 -0.22
C LEU A 57 -23.02 -3.64 -1.04
N ARG A 58 -23.30 -2.47 -0.45
CA ARG A 58 -23.86 -1.33 -1.19
C ARG A 58 -22.97 -0.87 -2.35
N ARG A 59 -21.66 -1.00 -2.20
CA ARG A 59 -20.68 -0.61 -3.22
C ARG A 59 -20.55 -1.63 -4.35
N ARG A 60 -20.62 -2.92 -4.04
CA ARG A 60 -20.27 -4.00 -4.99
C ARG A 60 -21.47 -4.77 -5.53
N HIS A 61 -22.62 -4.73 -4.86
CA HIS A 61 -23.81 -5.43 -5.33
C HIS A 61 -24.37 -4.73 -6.59
N PRO A 62 -24.76 -5.46 -7.66
CA PRO A 62 -25.27 -4.86 -8.89
C PRO A 62 -26.54 -4.02 -8.71
N ARG A 63 -27.36 -4.38 -7.72
CA ARG A 63 -28.63 -3.69 -7.39
C ARG A 63 -28.75 -3.50 -5.89
N PRO A 64 -28.00 -2.57 -5.29
CA PRO A 64 -27.92 -2.45 -3.83
C PRO A 64 -29.22 -1.93 -3.21
N ALA A 65 -30.03 -1.18 -3.97
CA ALA A 65 -31.34 -0.68 -3.52
C ALA A 65 -32.40 -1.79 -3.32
N LEU A 66 -32.18 -2.99 -3.88
CA LEU A 66 -33.06 -4.15 -3.64
C LEU A 66 -32.70 -4.92 -2.36
N LEU A 67 -31.58 -4.59 -1.73
CA LEU A 67 -31.19 -5.16 -0.46
C LEU A 67 -31.73 -4.26 0.66
N ASP A 68 -32.54 -4.83 1.54
CA ASP A 68 -33.08 -4.17 2.74
C ASP A 68 -31.99 -4.06 3.83
N LEU A 69 -30.86 -3.44 3.48
CA LEU A 69 -29.69 -3.33 4.35
C LEU A 69 -29.93 -2.25 5.41
N PRO A 70 -29.61 -2.51 6.69
CA PRO A 70 -29.80 -1.54 7.77
C PRO A 70 -29.03 -0.25 7.50
N ALA A 71 -29.62 0.88 7.90
CA ALA A 71 -29.03 2.20 7.74
C ALA A 71 -27.63 2.22 8.38
N VAL A 72 -26.61 2.46 7.57
CA VAL A 72 -25.24 2.53 8.06
C VAL A 72 -25.04 3.92 8.66
N ALA A 73 -24.69 3.99 9.94
CA ALA A 73 -24.26 5.22 10.57
C ALA A 73 -23.06 5.81 9.77
N PRO A 74 -22.99 7.14 9.58
CA PRO A 74 -21.94 7.80 8.80
C PRO A 74 -20.52 7.56 9.34
N GLU A 75 -20.38 6.97 10.52
CA GLU A 75 -19.11 6.56 11.13
C GLU A 75 -18.54 5.22 10.63
N VAL A 76 -18.91 4.75 9.44
CA VAL A 76 -18.11 3.69 8.81
C VAL A 76 -16.85 4.35 8.29
N PRO A 77 -15.64 3.99 8.78
CA PRO A 77 -14.42 4.47 8.17
C PRO A 77 -14.49 4.06 6.72
N ALA A 78 -14.46 5.05 5.83
CA ALA A 78 -14.38 4.76 4.41
C ALA A 78 -13.27 3.72 4.21
N PRO A 79 -13.50 2.63 3.45
CA PRO A 79 -12.45 1.64 3.15
C PRO A 79 -11.24 2.27 2.42
N TYR A 80 -11.33 3.56 2.13
CA TYR A 80 -10.31 4.38 1.50
C TYR A 80 -9.18 4.82 2.43
N GLN A 81 -9.29 4.73 3.76
CA GLN A 81 -8.13 5.06 4.60
C GLN A 81 -6.98 4.06 4.47
N ALA A 82 -7.24 2.83 4.02
CA ALA A 82 -6.17 1.87 3.70
C ALA A 82 -5.42 2.18 2.38
N ARG A 83 -5.97 3.04 1.51
CA ARG A 83 -5.24 3.59 0.34
C ARG A 83 -4.61 4.94 0.66
N ALA A 84 -5.30 5.80 1.42
CA ALA A 84 -4.79 7.11 1.81
C ALA A 84 -3.57 7.04 2.76
N ASN A 85 -3.48 6.01 3.62
CA ASN A 85 -2.35 5.83 4.53
C ASN A 85 -1.23 4.91 3.99
N ARG A 86 -1.27 4.50 2.71
CA ARG A 86 -0.12 3.76 2.18
C ARG A 86 1.06 4.72 2.01
N PRO A 87 2.21 4.45 2.66
CA PRO A 87 3.39 5.26 2.44
C PRO A 87 3.72 5.22 0.94
N THR A 88 3.81 6.40 0.36
CA THR A 88 4.15 6.59 -1.06
C THR A 88 5.41 7.43 -1.14
N VAL A 89 6.27 7.12 -2.10
CA VAL A 89 7.47 7.90 -2.39
C VAL A 89 7.25 8.66 -3.71
N PRO A 90 7.65 9.94 -3.80
CA PRO A 90 7.70 10.63 -5.08
C PRO A 90 8.70 9.91 -6.00
N VAL A 91 8.29 9.69 -7.25
CA VAL A 91 9.20 9.26 -8.30
C VAL A 91 9.73 10.51 -8.97
N LEU A 92 11.05 10.66 -8.95
CA LEU A 92 11.74 11.80 -9.55
C LEU A 92 12.30 11.39 -10.91
N THR A 93 12.38 12.35 -11.84
CA THR A 93 13.27 12.26 -13.00
C THR A 93 14.72 12.40 -12.56
N THR A 94 15.65 12.07 -13.46
CA THR A 94 17.09 12.36 -13.33
C THR A 94 17.39 13.82 -12.99
N ASP A 95 16.57 14.72 -13.52
CA ASP A 95 16.60 16.18 -13.36
C ASP A 95 15.82 16.67 -12.12
N GLY A 96 15.38 15.74 -11.24
CA GLY A 96 14.78 16.03 -9.94
C GLY A 96 13.30 16.42 -9.99
N ARG A 97 12.66 16.36 -11.16
CA ARG A 97 11.24 16.71 -11.32
C ARG A 97 10.36 15.54 -10.89
N SER A 98 9.28 15.80 -10.17
CA SER A 98 8.34 14.75 -9.76
C SER A 98 7.48 14.28 -10.94
N VAL A 99 7.52 12.99 -11.26
CA VAL A 99 6.72 12.34 -12.33
C VAL A 99 5.45 11.69 -11.78
N GLY A 100 5.39 11.48 -10.46
CA GLY A 100 4.26 10.86 -9.80
C GLY A 100 4.64 10.32 -8.44
N ARG A 101 3.78 9.45 -7.87
CA ARG A 101 4.02 8.80 -6.59
C ARG A 101 3.89 7.29 -6.75
N ARG A 102 4.81 6.53 -6.15
CA ARG A 102 4.73 5.06 -6.09
C ARG A 102 4.48 4.57 -4.67
N HIS A 103 3.66 3.53 -4.56
CA HIS A 103 3.41 2.86 -3.28
C HIS A 103 4.65 2.11 -2.83
N ILE A 104 4.96 2.26 -1.54
CA ILE A 104 5.97 1.48 -0.87
C ILE A 104 5.34 0.15 -0.46
N VAL A 105 6.00 -0.95 -0.83
CA VAL A 105 5.65 -2.29 -0.38
C VAL A 105 6.13 -2.44 1.06
N ASP A 106 5.22 -2.84 1.96
CA ASP A 106 5.53 -3.06 3.37
C ASP A 106 6.76 -3.99 3.50
N GLY A 107 7.78 -3.55 4.25
CA GLY A 107 9.01 -4.30 4.49
C GLY A 107 10.11 -4.14 3.44
N LEU A 108 9.87 -3.43 2.33
CA LEU A 108 10.89 -3.15 1.32
C LEU A 108 11.33 -1.67 1.33
N THR A 109 12.63 -1.45 1.20
CA THR A 109 13.18 -0.10 1.04
C THR A 109 13.02 0.36 -0.42
N PRO A 110 12.32 1.47 -0.70
CA PRO A 110 12.17 1.96 -2.06
C PRO A 110 13.49 2.54 -2.57
N VAL A 111 13.89 2.16 -3.78
CA VAL A 111 15.15 2.59 -4.40
C VAL A 111 14.97 3.10 -5.82
N ALA A 112 15.80 4.05 -6.20
CA ALA A 112 15.92 4.54 -7.57
C ALA A 112 17.28 4.13 -8.13
N ILE A 113 17.29 3.69 -9.39
CA ILE A 113 18.51 3.38 -10.15
C ILE A 113 18.75 4.55 -11.09
N ASP A 114 19.91 5.20 -10.96
CA ASP A 114 20.29 6.28 -11.86
C ASP A 114 20.85 5.75 -13.20
N GLN A 115 21.14 6.65 -14.14
CA GLN A 115 21.64 6.30 -15.48
C GLN A 115 22.93 5.46 -15.43
N SER A 116 23.78 5.65 -14.42
CA SER A 116 25.01 4.89 -14.26
C SER A 116 24.77 3.47 -13.75
N GLY A 117 23.56 3.17 -13.27
CA GLY A 117 23.25 1.94 -12.55
C GLY A 117 23.48 2.03 -11.04
N THR A 118 23.87 3.20 -10.52
CA THR A 118 24.04 3.41 -9.07
C THR A 118 22.65 3.46 -8.42
N ILE A 119 22.52 2.78 -7.27
CA ILE A 119 21.24 2.61 -6.58
C ILE A 119 21.22 3.48 -5.33
N ARG A 120 20.16 4.27 -5.17
CA ARG A 120 19.96 5.16 -4.02
C ARG A 120 18.60 4.91 -3.38
N CYS A 121 18.53 5.09 -2.06
CA CYS A 121 17.26 5.11 -1.34
C CYS A 121 16.41 6.28 -1.84
N ALA A 122 15.19 6.01 -2.30
CA ALA A 122 14.30 7.05 -2.82
C ALA A 122 13.73 7.97 -1.73
N VAL A 123 13.83 7.57 -0.45
CA VAL A 123 13.37 8.38 0.69
C VAL A 123 14.49 9.27 1.25
N THR A 124 15.69 8.72 1.41
CA THR A 124 16.80 9.42 2.08
C THR A 124 17.89 9.92 1.14
N GLY A 125 17.87 9.50 -0.13
CA GLY A 125 18.93 9.80 -1.10
C GLY A 125 20.24 9.04 -0.87
N ARG A 126 20.34 8.23 0.19
CA ARG A 126 21.56 7.48 0.54
C ARG A 126 21.92 6.49 -0.56
N THR A 127 23.17 6.50 -1.02
CA THR A 127 23.71 5.49 -1.93
C THR A 127 23.79 4.14 -1.24
N LEU A 128 23.23 3.12 -1.88
CA LEU A 128 23.18 1.74 -1.37
C LEU A 128 24.02 0.78 -2.23
N PHE A 129 24.24 1.13 -3.49
CA PHE A 129 25.09 0.39 -4.42
C PHE A 129 25.73 1.38 -5.39
N ILE A 130 27.03 1.25 -5.63
CA ILE A 130 27.80 2.07 -6.56
C ILE A 130 28.08 1.22 -7.80
N ALA A 131 27.62 1.68 -8.97
CA ALA A 131 27.93 1.01 -10.22
C ALA A 131 29.37 1.28 -10.64
N LEU A 132 30.02 0.25 -11.18
CA LEU A 132 31.39 0.33 -11.70
C LEU A 132 31.48 1.39 -12.80
N GLY A 133 32.51 2.24 -12.73
CA GLY A 133 32.73 3.31 -13.71
C GLY A 133 31.76 4.49 -13.59
N SER A 134 30.85 4.48 -12.60
CA SER A 134 30.02 5.66 -12.30
C SER A 134 30.89 6.82 -11.82
N HIS A 135 30.37 8.05 -11.92
CA HIS A 135 31.07 9.23 -11.39
C HIS A 135 31.37 9.10 -9.88
N ILE A 136 30.51 8.42 -9.11
CA ILE A 136 30.73 8.17 -7.68
C ILE A 136 31.88 7.18 -7.47
N ASP A 137 31.96 6.13 -8.30
CA ASP A 137 33.04 5.14 -8.27
C ASP A 137 34.40 5.78 -8.60
N GLN A 138 34.45 6.61 -9.64
CA GLN A 138 35.66 7.35 -10.04
C GLN A 138 36.09 8.37 -8.99
N ALA A 139 35.14 9.08 -8.38
CA ALA A 139 35.42 10.09 -7.36
C ALA A 139 35.83 9.48 -6.01
N ASN A 140 35.46 8.23 -5.74
CA ASN A 140 35.73 7.55 -4.46
C ASN A 140 36.25 6.12 -4.67
N PRO A 141 37.51 5.96 -5.10
CA PRO A 141 38.11 4.65 -5.31
C PRO A 141 38.01 3.76 -4.06
N GLY A 142 37.55 2.52 -4.23
CA GLY A 142 37.38 1.53 -3.15
C GLY A 142 36.13 1.73 -2.28
N ALA A 143 35.30 2.74 -2.53
CA ALA A 143 34.00 2.87 -1.85
C ALA A 143 33.02 1.77 -2.28
N ALA A 144 33.03 1.40 -3.56
CA ALA A 144 32.23 0.31 -4.10
C ALA A 144 32.54 -1.02 -3.40
N ASP A 145 33.81 -1.36 -3.21
CA ASP A 145 34.24 -2.61 -2.55
C ASP A 145 33.76 -2.71 -1.10
N LYS A 146 33.60 -1.57 -0.42
CA LYS A 146 33.09 -1.53 0.96
C LYS A 146 31.57 -1.55 1.02
N LEU A 147 30.91 -0.86 0.10
CA LEU A 147 29.46 -0.68 0.13
C LEU A 147 28.69 -1.82 -0.55
N ASN A 148 29.11 -2.21 -1.75
CA ASN A 148 28.37 -3.14 -2.61
C ASN A 148 28.16 -4.53 -1.98
N PRO A 149 29.10 -5.13 -1.22
CA PRO A 149 28.87 -6.41 -0.56
C PRO A 149 27.74 -6.41 0.47
N THR A 150 27.38 -5.23 1.00
CA THR A 150 26.28 -5.08 1.96
C THR A 150 24.91 -4.95 1.28
N TYR A 151 24.88 -4.78 -0.03
CA TYR A 151 23.64 -4.60 -0.79
C TYR A 151 22.88 -5.92 -0.96
N GLN A 152 21.64 -5.94 -0.49
CA GLN A 152 20.75 -7.11 -0.58
C GLN A 152 19.53 -6.79 -1.46
N PRO A 153 19.52 -7.17 -2.74
CA PRO A 153 18.46 -6.80 -3.68
C PRO A 153 17.05 -7.18 -3.20
N ALA A 154 16.91 -8.31 -2.51
CA ALA A 154 15.63 -8.83 -2.01
C ALA A 154 14.93 -7.92 -0.97
N LEU A 155 15.67 -7.01 -0.32
CA LEU A 155 15.12 -6.07 0.66
C LEU A 155 14.66 -4.74 0.03
N HIS A 156 14.77 -4.60 -1.29
CA HIS A 156 14.56 -3.35 -1.99
C HIS A 156 13.45 -3.45 -3.03
N GLN A 157 12.70 -2.36 -3.18
CA GLN A 157 11.71 -2.18 -4.23
C GLN A 157 12.21 -1.10 -5.19
N VAL A 158 12.46 -1.45 -6.45
CA VAL A 158 12.80 -0.45 -7.48
C VAL A 158 11.57 0.39 -7.80
N VAL A 159 11.61 1.68 -7.50
CA VAL A 159 10.54 2.64 -7.77
C VAL A 159 10.82 3.50 -9.00
N ALA A 160 12.08 3.61 -9.39
CA ALA A 160 12.52 4.28 -10.60
C ALA A 160 13.76 3.57 -11.16
N ASP A 161 13.78 3.37 -12.48
CA ASP A 161 14.94 2.85 -13.20
C ASP A 161 15.21 3.79 -14.37
N HIS A 162 16.33 4.50 -14.30
CA HIS A 162 16.73 5.50 -15.28
C HIS A 162 17.90 5.03 -16.14
N ARG A 163 18.31 3.76 -16.03
CA ARG A 163 19.23 3.18 -17.00
C ARG A 163 18.59 3.32 -18.38
N GLN A 164 19.35 3.79 -19.36
CA GLN A 164 18.81 4.04 -20.70
C GLN A 164 18.06 2.79 -21.20
N ILE A 165 16.78 2.95 -21.48
CA ILE A 165 16.10 2.07 -22.43
C ILE A 165 16.47 2.68 -23.77
N GLU A 166 17.49 2.15 -24.44
CA GLU A 166 17.52 2.26 -25.90
C GLU A 166 16.24 1.55 -26.37
N ALA A 167 15.16 2.32 -26.52
CA ALA A 167 14.06 1.92 -27.38
C ALA A 167 14.67 1.92 -28.77
N GLY A 168 15.18 0.75 -29.19
CA GLY A 168 15.63 0.50 -30.53
C GLY A 168 14.56 0.90 -31.54
N GLU A 169 15.06 1.38 -32.68
CA GLU A 169 14.33 1.62 -33.94
C GLU A 169 13.25 0.58 -34.26
#